data_AF-A0AAQ2XLZ6-F1
#
_entry.id   AF-A0AAQ2XLZ6-F1
#
_cell.length_a   1.000
_cell.length_b   1.000
_cell.length_c   1.000
_cell.angle_alpha   90.00
_cell.angle_beta   90.00
_cell.angle_gamma   90.00
#
_symmetry.space_group_name_H-M   'P 1'
#
loop_
_entity.id
_entity.type
_entity.pdbx_description
1 polymer ?
#
loop_
_entity_poly.entity_id
_entity_poly.type
_entity_poly.pdbx_seq_one_letter_code
_entity_poly.pdbx_strand_id
1 'polypeptide(L)' 'MVQDYIHFFNYERVSLKTKGMTPVEYRNHAMTA' A
#
# COMPACT_ATOMS: atom_id res chain seq x y z
N MET A 1 2.93 -18.36 3.40
CA MET A 1 2.35 -17.76 4.62
C MET A 1 2.93 -16.38 4.92
N VAL A 2 4.21 -16.24 5.31
CA VAL A 2 4.77 -14.90 5.65
C VAL A 2 4.99 -14.03 4.42
N GLN A 3 5.48 -14.60 3.32
CA GLN A 3 5.71 -13.84 2.08
C GLN A 3 4.40 -13.31 1.49
N ASP A 4 3.36 -14.13 1.48
CA ASP A 4 2.02 -13.71 0.99
C ASP A 4 1.45 -12.58 1.86
N TYR A 5 1.66 -12.64 3.19
CA TYR A 5 1.26 -11.57 4.09
C TYR A 5 2.03 -10.26 3.83
N ILE A 6 3.35 -10.35 3.63
CA ILE A 6 4.18 -9.20 3.28
C ILE A 6 3.75 -8.60 1.94
N HIS A 7 3.44 -9.46 0.96
CA HIS A 7 3.00 -9.03 -0.36
C HIS A 7 1.66 -8.31 -0.27
N PHE A 8 0.66 -8.95 0.32
CA PHE A 8 -0.67 -8.37 0.56
C PHE A 8 -0.54 -7.01 1.26
N PHE A 9 0.24 -6.94 2.34
CA PHE A 9 0.38 -5.72 3.13
C PHE A 9 1.04 -4.57 2.35
N ASN A 10 1.93 -4.85 1.40
CA ASN A 10 2.61 -3.81 0.63
C ASN A 10 1.88 -3.41 -0.65
N TYR A 11 1.25 -4.35 -1.33
CA TYR A 11 0.80 -4.17 -2.71
C TYR A 11 -0.71 -4.25 -2.90
N GLU A 12 -1.45 -4.91 -2.00
CA GLU A 12 -2.88 -5.16 -2.22
C GLU A 12 -3.76 -4.51 -1.15
N ARG A 13 -3.24 -4.31 0.05
CA ARG A 13 -4.00 -3.80 1.19
C ARG A 13 -4.44 -2.35 0.98
N VAL A 14 -5.71 -2.17 0.66
CA VAL A 14 -6.33 -0.83 0.65
C VAL A 14 -6.82 -0.45 2.05
N SER A 15 -6.51 0.77 2.49
CA SER A 15 -6.94 1.32 3.78
C SER A 15 -7.64 2.67 3.58
N LEU A 16 -8.56 3.03 4.47
CA LEU A 16 -9.16 4.37 4.48
C LEU A 16 -8.09 5.48 4.58
N LYS A 17 -6.95 5.19 5.23
CA LYS A 17 -5.82 6.14 5.35
C LYS A 17 -5.12 6.41 4.02
N THR A 18 -5.11 5.42 3.11
CA THR A 18 -4.42 5.53 1.82
C THR A 18 -5.31 6.14 0.74
N LYS A 19 -6.49 6.66 1.08
CA LYS A 19 -7.43 7.29 0.14
C LYS A 19 -7.76 6.39 -1.06
N GLY A 20 -7.84 5.08 -0.83
CA GLY A 20 -8.13 4.10 -1.89
C GLY A 20 -6.91 3.58 -2.65
N MET A 21 -5.71 4.13 -2.42
CA MET A 21 -4.46 3.63 -3.00
C MET A 21 -3.92 2.43 -2.23
N THR A 22 -3.08 1.63 -2.88
CA THR A 22 -2.24 0.64 -2.20
C THR A 22 -1.14 1.34 -1.38
N PRO A 23 -0.50 0.65 -0.42
CA PRO A 23 0.51 1.26 0.44
C PRO A 23 1.76 1.73 -0.31
N VAL A 24 2.12 1.06 -1.41
CA VAL A 24 3.22 1.50 -2.30
C VAL A 24 2.80 2.72 -3.12
N GLU A 25 1.61 2.73 -3.72
CA GLU A 25 1.12 3.88 -4.49
C GLU A 25 0.98 5.13 -3.64
N TYR A 26 0.44 4.99 -2.42
CA TYR A 26 0.34 6.11 -1.48
C TYR A 26 1.71 6.71 -1.14
N ARG A 27 2.73 5.86 -0.92
CA ARG A 27 4.10 6.31 -0.69
C ARG A 27 4.66 7.07 -1.89
N ASN A 28 4.47 6.54 -3.10
CA ASN A 28 4.94 7.19 -4.31
C ASN A 28 4.25 8.55 -4.50
N HIS A 29 2.94 8.62 -4.32
CA HIS A 29 2.18 9.86 -4.41
C HIS A 29 2.66 10.91 -3.38
N ALA A 30 2.87 10.50 -2.12
CA ALA A 30 3.34 11.38 -1.05
C ALA A 30 4.77 11.92 -1.27
N MET A 31 5.60 11.24 -2.07
CA MET A 31 6.94 11.75 -2.44
C MET A 31 6.89 12.76 -3.59
N THR A 32 5.79 12.78 -4.36
CA THR A 32 5.62 13.65 -5.53
C THR A 32 4.75 14.88 -5.29
N ALA A 33 3.99 14.89 -4.19
CA ALA A 33 3.08 15.96 -3.79
C ALA A 33 3.73 16.88 -2.76
#